data_AF-A0A7Y3BEZ7-F1
#
_entry.id   AF-A0A7Y3BEZ7-F1
#
_cell.length_a   1.000
_cell.length_b   1.000
_cell.length_c   1.000
_cell.angle_alpha   90.00
_cell.angle_beta   90.00
_cell.angle_gamma   90.00
#
_symmetry.space_group_name_H-M   'P 1'
#
loop_
_entity.id
_entity.type
_entity.pdbx_description
1 polymer ?
#
loop_
_entity_poly.entity_id
_entity_poly.type
_entity_poly.pdbx_seq_one_letter_code
_entity_poly.pdbx_strand_id
1 'polypeptide(L)'
;AMAAGVPDSAITVETESHSTLQNAMFVGDIEDLSKAAPILLVTHRYHLPRANASLRWAGFSDITNVAADPDGGLQITPSLLWESVKWPYNVLRAGAASAAEAGNVPREDYIQYLE
;
A
#
# COMPACT_ATOMS: atom_id res chain seq x y z
N ALA A 1 18.94 2.41 0.94
CA ALA A 1 18.84 3.02 2.29
C ALA A 1 20.20 3.00 3.00
N MET A 2 20.74 1.82 3.35
CA MET A 2 22.03 1.72 4.05
C MET A 2 23.20 2.41 3.34
N ALA A 3 23.34 2.23 2.01
CA ALA A 3 24.38 2.91 1.23
C ALA A 3 24.27 4.45 1.25
N ALA A 4 23.08 4.99 1.58
CA ALA A 4 22.84 6.42 1.75
C ALA A 4 23.01 6.87 3.23
N GLY A 5 23.48 5.99 4.11
CA GLY A 5 23.75 6.30 5.52
C GLY A 5 22.59 6.08 6.49
N VAL A 6 21.47 5.50 6.06
CA VAL A 6 20.35 5.16 6.97
C VAL A 6 20.78 4.01 7.88
N PRO A 7 20.73 4.15 9.22
CA PRO A 7 21.04 3.07 10.15
C PRO A 7 20.11 1.86 9.95
N ASP A 8 20.64 0.65 10.07
CA ASP A 8 19.86 -0.59 9.94
C ASP A 8 18.71 -0.66 10.95
N SER A 9 18.92 -0.17 12.17
CA SER A 9 17.90 -0.09 13.21
C SER A 9 16.71 0.84 12.87
N ALA A 10 16.85 1.68 11.85
CA ALA A 10 15.79 2.57 11.34
C ALA A 10 15.13 2.01 10.07
N ILE A 11 15.46 0.77 9.68
CA ILE A 11 14.94 0.10 8.49
C ILE A 11 14.13 -1.12 8.95
N THR A 12 12.86 -1.15 8.60
CA THR A 12 12.03 -2.34 8.67
C THR A 12 11.87 -2.89 7.26
N VAL A 13 12.12 -4.19 7.09
CA VAL A 13 11.98 -4.89 5.80
C VAL A 13 10.83 -5.87 5.90
N GLU A 14 9.93 -5.81 4.92
CA GLU A 14 8.78 -6.70 4.76
C GLU A 14 8.97 -7.39 3.39
N THR A 15 8.91 -8.73 3.34
CA THR A 15 9.28 -9.54 2.16
C THR A 15 8.19 -10.47 1.63
N GLU A 16 7.05 -10.55 2.31
CA GLU A 16 5.97 -11.49 2.07
C GLU A 16 4.85 -10.89 1.22
N SER A 17 4.81 -9.57 1.04
CA SER A 17 3.78 -8.95 0.21
C SER A 17 3.97 -9.23 -1.29
N HIS A 18 2.87 -9.61 -1.94
CA HIS A 18 2.79 -9.87 -3.38
C HIS A 18 1.88 -8.86 -4.11
N SER A 19 1.25 -7.93 -3.38
CA SER A 19 0.40 -6.88 -3.95
C SER A 19 0.39 -5.59 -3.16
N THR A 20 -0.04 -4.49 -3.79
CA THR A 20 -0.21 -3.19 -3.14
C THR A 20 -1.21 -3.20 -1.97
N LEU A 21 -2.18 -4.12 -1.94
CA LEU A 21 -3.10 -4.26 -0.81
C LEU A 21 -2.42 -4.99 0.34
N GLN A 22 -1.66 -6.06 0.07
CA GLN A 22 -0.86 -6.74 1.08
C GLN A 22 0.21 -5.83 1.66
N ASN A 23 0.89 -5.01 0.85
CA ASN A 23 1.83 -4.00 1.35
C ASN A 23 1.18 -3.13 2.43
N ALA A 24 0.00 -2.58 2.14
CA ALA A 24 -0.68 -1.67 3.07
C ALA A 24 -1.16 -2.40 4.33
N MET A 25 -1.67 -3.62 4.17
CA MET A 25 -2.11 -4.45 5.29
C MET A 25 -0.94 -4.78 6.22
N PHE A 26 0.17 -5.31 5.69
CA PHE A 26 1.35 -5.68 6.49
C PHE A 26 2.03 -4.48 7.12
N VAL A 27 2.14 -3.35 6.41
CA VAL A 27 2.62 -2.10 7.01
C VAL A 27 1.70 -1.64 8.15
N GLY A 28 0.38 -1.87 8.02
CA GLY A 28 -0.59 -1.57 9.06
C GLY A 28 -0.51 -2.45 10.31
N ASP A 29 0.22 -3.56 10.26
CA ASP A 29 0.44 -4.49 11.37
C ASP A 29 1.74 -4.20 12.16
N ILE A 30 2.57 -3.24 11.70
CA ILE A 30 3.79 -2.85 12.41
C ILE A 30 3.39 -2.11 13.70
N GLU A 31 3.59 -2.75 14.85
CA GLU A 31 3.10 -2.27 16.16
C GLU A 31 3.60 -0.85 16.52
N ASP A 32 4.87 -0.55 16.27
CA ASP A 32 5.49 0.73 16.60
C ASP A 32 5.18 1.85 15.58
N LEU A 33 4.45 1.55 14.51
CA LEU A 33 4.12 2.52 13.46
C LEU A 33 2.75 3.16 13.72
N SER A 34 2.77 4.40 14.21
CA SER A 34 1.53 5.17 14.39
C SER A 34 0.86 5.47 13.05
N LYS A 35 -0.37 4.98 12.88
CA LYS A 35 -1.22 5.23 11.70
C LYS A 35 -1.67 6.69 11.56
N ALA A 36 -1.50 7.48 12.63
CA ALA A 36 -1.79 8.91 12.65
C ALA A 36 -0.54 9.79 12.45
N ALA A 37 0.66 9.20 12.45
CA ALA A 37 1.88 9.96 12.19
C ALA A 37 1.98 10.33 10.70
N PRO A 38 2.63 11.47 10.37
CA PRO A 38 2.92 11.83 8.99
C PRO A 38 3.83 10.79 8.34
N ILE A 39 3.42 10.24 7.21
CA ILE A 39 4.24 9.29 6.43
C ILE A 39 4.48 9.77 5.00
N LEU A 40 5.67 9.46 4.48
CA LEU A 40 6.00 9.61 3.07
C LEU A 40 5.74 8.28 2.34
N LEU A 41 4.77 8.26 1.45
CA LEU A 41 4.54 7.13 0.55
C LEU A 41 5.41 7.30 -0.70
N VAL A 42 6.50 6.55 -0.77
CA VAL A 42 7.44 6.58 -1.90
C VAL A 42 7.19 5.37 -2.80
N THR A 43 6.79 5.60 -4.04
CA THR A 43 6.72 4.56 -5.08
C THR A 43 6.77 5.18 -6.48
N HIS A 44 6.76 4.35 -7.52
CA HIS A 44 6.65 4.81 -8.90
C HIS A 44 5.35 5.61 -9.08
N ARG A 45 5.40 6.75 -9.79
CA ARG A 45 4.28 7.72 -9.83
C ARG A 45 2.91 7.14 -10.19
N TYR A 46 2.88 6.19 -11.13
CA TYR A 46 1.64 5.54 -11.55
C TYR A 46 0.97 4.77 -10.42
N HIS A 47 1.73 4.19 -9.50
CA HIS A 47 1.18 3.39 -8.39
C HIS A 47 0.74 4.24 -7.19
N LEU A 48 1.09 5.53 -7.14
CA LEU A 48 0.81 6.40 -5.98
C LEU A 48 -0.68 6.46 -5.63
N PRO A 49 -1.64 6.64 -6.58
CA PRO A 49 -3.05 6.71 -6.22
C PRO A 49 -3.53 5.42 -5.56
N ARG A 50 -3.17 4.27 -6.14
CA ARG A 50 -3.56 2.95 -5.65
C ARG A 50 -2.92 2.64 -4.30
N ALA A 51 -1.64 2.92 -4.13
CA ALA A 51 -0.94 2.70 -2.86
C ALA A 51 -1.44 3.63 -1.75
N ASN A 52 -1.76 4.89 -2.06
CA ASN A 52 -2.36 5.82 -1.10
C ASN A 52 -3.72 5.30 -0.62
N ALA A 53 -4.58 4.88 -1.55
CA ALA A 53 -5.88 4.33 -1.20
C ALA A 53 -5.78 3.07 -0.33
N SER A 54 -4.85 2.15 -0.66
CA SER A 54 -4.61 0.96 0.15
C SER A 54 -4.15 1.31 1.57
N LEU A 55 -3.23 2.27 1.74
CA LEU A 55 -2.78 2.70 3.08
C LEU A 55 -3.89 3.40 3.86
N ARG A 56 -4.73 4.20 3.20
CA ARG A 56 -5.92 4.78 3.86
C ARG A 56 -6.88 3.70 4.34
N TRP A 57 -7.10 2.66 3.53
CA TRP A 57 -7.89 1.51 3.94
C TRP A 57 -7.27 0.77 5.14
N ALA A 58 -5.94 0.64 5.20
CA ALA A 58 -5.23 0.06 6.34
C ALA A 58 -5.20 0.96 7.60
N GLY A 59 -5.80 2.15 7.53
CA GLY A 59 -6.00 3.08 8.65
C GLY A 59 -5.06 4.28 8.71
N PHE A 60 -4.16 4.45 7.73
CA PHE A 60 -3.25 5.60 7.70
C PHE A 60 -3.98 6.88 7.28
N SER A 61 -3.76 7.96 8.03
CA SER A 61 -4.53 9.21 7.86
C SER A 61 -3.73 10.37 7.24
N ASP A 62 -2.46 10.51 7.61
CA ASP A 62 -1.57 11.59 7.16
C ASP A 62 -0.49 11.06 6.20
N ILE A 63 -0.80 11.08 4.90
CA ILE A 63 0.02 10.48 3.84
C ILE A 63 0.42 11.54 2.83
N THR A 64 1.72 11.75 2.67
CA THR A 64 2.30 12.54 1.58
C THR A 64 2.85 11.64 0.49
N ASN A 65 2.32 11.78 -0.72
CA ASN A 65 2.77 11.01 -1.88
C ASN A 65 4.07 11.59 -2.45
N VAL A 66 5.07 10.74 -2.64
CA VAL A 66 6.37 11.11 -3.20
C VAL A 66 6.69 10.17 -4.36
N ALA A 67 6.78 10.71 -5.58
CA ALA A 67 7.18 9.92 -6.74
C ALA A 67 8.67 9.59 -6.65
N ALA A 68 9.02 8.31 -6.77
CA ALA A 68 10.41 7.87 -6.90
C ALA A 68 11.05 8.31 -8.24
N ASP A 69 10.21 8.66 -9.21
CA ASP A 69 10.57 9.14 -10.54
C ASP A 69 9.97 10.54 -10.79
N PRO A 70 10.54 11.62 -10.21
CA PRO A 70 9.90 12.95 -10.23
C PRO A 70 9.94 13.66 -11.60
N ASP A 71 10.92 13.36 -12.45
CA ASP A 71 11.20 14.16 -13.65
C ASP A 71 10.35 13.83 -14.89
N GLY A 72 9.49 12.81 -14.80
CA GLY A 72 8.61 12.50 -15.92
C GLY A 72 7.22 13.09 -15.69
N GLY A 73 6.64 13.61 -16.78
CA GLY A 73 5.24 14.06 -16.77
C GLY A 73 4.24 12.93 -16.53
N LEU A 74 3.00 13.31 -16.23
CA LEU A 74 1.86 12.40 -16.20
C LEU A 74 1.51 12.03 -17.64
N GLN A 75 2.11 10.96 -18.14
CA GLN A 75 1.79 10.45 -19.47
C GLN A 75 0.61 9.48 -19.35
N ILE A 76 -0.40 9.65 -20.21
CA ILE A 76 -1.45 8.64 -20.37
C ILE A 76 -0.82 7.45 -21.08
N THR A 77 -0.28 6.55 -20.27
CA THR A 77 0.34 5.30 -20.72
C THR A 77 -0.66 4.16 -20.61
N PRO A 78 -0.46 3.05 -21.35
CA PRO A 78 -1.21 1.81 -21.14
C PRO A 78 -1.20 1.36 -19.66
N SER A 79 -0.11 1.63 -18.93
CA SER A 79 0.00 1.37 -17.49
C SER A 79 -1.01 2.16 -16.67
N LEU A 80 -1.21 3.45 -16.98
CA LEU A 80 -2.22 4.29 -16.33
C LEU A 80 -3.65 3.81 -16.64
N LEU A 81 -3.91 3.38 -17.88
CA LEU A 81 -5.21 2.81 -18.25
C LEU A 81 -5.47 1.48 -17.50
N TRP A 82 -4.43 0.66 -17.33
CA TRP A 82 -4.55 -0.58 -16.57
C TRP A 82 -4.73 -0.36 -15.08
N GLU A 83 -4.17 0.73 -14.52
CA GLU A 83 -4.48 1.16 -13.15
C GLU A 83 -5.97 1.43 -12.98
N SER A 84 -6.62 2.14 -13.91
CA SER A 84 -8.06 2.45 -13.85
C SER A 84 -8.94 1.19 -13.81
N VAL A 85 -8.50 0.09 -14.42
CA VAL A 85 -9.20 -1.21 -14.35
C VAL A 85 -8.95 -1.91 -13.01
N LYS A 86 -7.75 -1.78 -12.45
CA LYS A 86 -7.40 -2.35 -11.15
C LYS A 86 -8.14 -1.69 -9.99
N TRP A 87 -8.55 -0.43 -10.12
CA TRP A 87 -9.24 0.32 -9.07
C TRP A 87 -10.55 -0.34 -8.58
N PRO A 88 -11.53 -0.65 -9.46
CA PRO A 88 -12.74 -1.38 -9.05
C PRO A 88 -12.45 -2.74 -8.41
N TYR A 89 -11.46 -3.47 -8.93
CA TYR A 89 -11.07 -4.77 -8.37
C TYR A 89 -10.45 -4.62 -6.97
N ASN A 90 -9.59 -3.62 -6.75
CA ASN A 90 -9.05 -3.31 -5.41
C ASN A 90 -10.15 -2.92 -4.42
N VAL A 91 -11.12 -2.10 -4.84
CA VAL A 91 -12.24 -1.70 -3.99
C VAL A 91 -13.08 -2.91 -3.57
N LEU A 92 -13.39 -3.82 -4.52
CA LEU A 92 -14.13 -5.05 -4.22
C LEU A 92 -13.38 -5.95 -3.24
N ARG A 93 -12.08 -6.14 -3.45
CA ARG A 93 -11.23 -6.95 -2.56
C ARG A 93 -11.11 -6.37 -1.16
N ALA A 94 -10.88 -5.06 -1.05
CA ALA A 94 -10.83 -4.36 0.24
C ALA A 94 -12.17 -4.46 0.97
N GLY A 95 -13.29 -4.27 0.26
CA GLY A 95 -14.63 -4.43 0.84
C GLY A 95 -14.91 -5.85 1.31
N ALA A 96 -14.52 -6.87 0.54
CA ALA A 96 -14.67 -8.27 0.92
C ALA A 96 -13.83 -8.62 2.16
N ALA A 97 -12.58 -8.16 2.22
CA ALA A 97 -11.71 -8.37 3.38
C ALA A 97 -12.25 -7.68 4.64
N SER A 98 -12.72 -6.43 4.53
CA SER A 98 -13.36 -5.74 5.66
C SER A 98 -14.64 -6.43 6.13
N ALA A 99 -15.42 -7.01 5.22
CA ALA A 99 -16.60 -7.80 5.58
C ALA A 99 -16.23 -9.14 6.25
N ALA A 100 -15.17 -9.80 5.79
CA ALA A 100 -14.64 -11.04 6.38
C ALA A 100 -14.11 -10.80 7.79
N GLU A 101 -13.33 -9.73 7.98
CA GLU A 101 -12.84 -9.29 9.28
C GLU A 101 -14.00 -8.98 10.25
N ALA A 102 -14.99 -8.19 9.80
CA ALA A 102 -16.19 -7.91 10.59
C ALA A 102 -17.01 -9.17 10.93
N GLY A 103 -16.90 -10.21 10.10
CA GLY A 103 -17.50 -11.53 10.30
C GLY A 103 -16.68 -12.49 11.17
N ASN A 104 -15.52 -12.07 11.69
CA ASN A 104 -14.54 -12.91 12.40
C ASN A 104 -14.04 -14.12 11.58
N VAL A 105 -13.97 -13.98 10.25
CA VAL A 105 -13.31 -15.00 9.40
C VAL A 105 -11.80 -14.94 9.66
N PRO A 106 -11.13 -16.08 9.89
CA PRO A 106 -9.69 -16.10 10.07
C PRO A 106 -8.95 -15.47 8.88
N ARG A 107 -7.91 -14.69 9.16
CA ARG A 107 -7.21 -13.89 8.13
C ARG A 107 -6.52 -14.76 7.09
N GLU A 108 -6.01 -15.90 7.51
CA GLU A 108 -5.42 -16.93 6.67
C GLU A 108 -6.34 -17.39 5.54
N ASP A 109 -7.67 -17.34 5.75
CA ASP A 109 -8.64 -17.84 4.78
C ASP A 109 -8.86 -16.85 3.63
N TYR A 110 -8.62 -15.56 3.83
CA TYR A 110 -8.89 -14.52 2.83
C TYR A 110 -7.66 -13.74 2.33
N ILE A 111 -6.51 -13.87 2.99
CA ILE A 111 -5.30 -13.10 2.65
C ILE A 111 -4.78 -13.36 1.23
N GLN A 112 -4.93 -14.59 0.72
CA GLN A 112 -4.56 -14.96 -0.65
C GLN A 112 -5.36 -14.19 -1.70
N TYR A 113 -6.59 -13.76 -1.39
CA TYR A 113 -7.41 -13.00 -2.33
C TYR A 113 -6.99 -11.53 -2.43
N LEU A 114 -6.08 -11.09 -1.56
CA LEU A 114 -5.52 -9.74 -1.59
C LEU A 114 -4.30 -9.63 -2.52
N GLU A 115 -3.79 -10.72 -3.07
CA GLU A 115 -2.78 -10.75 -4.15
C GLU A 115 -3.34 -10.13 -5.44
#